data_AF-A0A5C8MVQ6-F1
#
_entry.id   AF-A0A5C8MVQ6-F1
#
_cell.length_a   1.000
_cell.length_b   1.000
_cell.length_c   1.000
_cell.angle_alpha   90.00
_cell.angle_beta   90.00
_cell.angle_gamma   90.00
#
_symmetry.space_group_name_H-M   'P 1'
#
loop_
_entity.id
_entity.type
_entity.pdbx_description
1 polymer ?
#
loop_
_entity_poly.entity_id
_entity_poly.type
_entity_poly.pdbx_seq_one_letter_code
_entity_poly.pdbx_strand_id
1 'polypeptide(L)'
;INSIKIAMEFHGQLPANEAPEHTEGYEGFYHLLSFQGNVEETMLHYIIRDFDRKQFEARKAKMQEIAAKLQEKYGKERIAIEIKDQYYNMKEKIEPVREVVDIAYEAMKNLNIEPKISPIRGGTDGSQLSYMGLPTPNIFTGGENFHGRYEYISVDNMIKATNVIIEIIKLFEQKA
;
A
#
# COMPACT_ATOMS: atom_id res chain seq x y z
N ILE A 1 -9.97 32.68 -15.46
CA ILE A 1 -9.18 31.41 -15.50
C ILE A 1 -10.10 30.33 -14.97
N ASN A 2 -10.22 29.19 -15.66
CA ASN A 2 -11.17 28.14 -15.27
C ASN A 2 -10.43 27.05 -14.48
N SER A 3 -10.79 26.89 -13.20
CA SER A 3 -10.10 25.98 -12.27
C SER A 3 -10.17 24.51 -12.70
N ILE A 4 -11.32 24.05 -13.22
CA ILE A 4 -11.48 22.69 -13.76
C ILE A 4 -10.45 22.39 -14.85
N LYS A 5 -10.19 23.36 -15.76
CA LYS A 5 -9.22 23.15 -16.85
C LYS A 5 -7.79 23.03 -16.33
N ILE A 6 -7.42 23.77 -15.29
CA ILE A 6 -6.10 23.64 -14.64
C ILE A 6 -5.99 22.28 -13.94
N ALA A 7 -7.04 21.85 -13.25
CA ALA A 7 -7.09 20.54 -12.61
C ALA A 7 -6.94 19.38 -13.62
N MET A 8 -7.60 19.48 -14.78
CA MET A 8 -7.42 18.54 -15.89
C MET A 8 -6.01 18.59 -16.47
N GLU A 9 -5.40 19.77 -16.59
CA GLU A 9 -4.01 19.93 -17.04
C GLU A 9 -3.01 19.33 -16.04
N PHE A 10 -3.25 19.47 -14.75
CA PHE A 10 -2.46 18.81 -13.70
C PHE A 10 -2.55 17.29 -13.84
N HIS A 11 -3.78 16.76 -13.91
CA HIS A 11 -4.01 15.32 -14.05
C HIS A 11 -3.37 14.75 -15.33
N GLY A 12 -3.50 15.45 -16.45
CA GLY A 12 -2.94 15.03 -17.74
C GLY A 12 -1.41 15.05 -17.82
N GLN A 13 -0.71 15.65 -16.85
CA GLN A 13 0.75 15.58 -16.75
C GLN A 13 1.26 14.39 -15.94
N LEU A 14 0.36 13.68 -15.24
CA LEU A 14 0.70 12.43 -14.59
C LEU A 14 0.74 11.28 -15.61
N PRO A 15 1.64 10.28 -15.43
CA PRO A 15 1.71 9.13 -16.31
C PRO A 15 0.43 8.29 -16.21
N ALA A 16 -0.35 8.25 -17.29
CA ALA A 16 -1.65 7.58 -17.34
C ALA A 16 -1.57 6.06 -17.11
N ASN A 17 -0.44 5.44 -17.46
CA ASN A 17 -0.20 4.01 -17.26
C ASN A 17 0.21 3.66 -15.82
N GLU A 18 0.49 4.64 -14.96
CA GLU A 18 0.80 4.42 -13.54
C GLU A 18 -0.45 4.66 -12.69
N ALA A 19 -1.51 3.91 -12.97
CA ALA A 19 -2.81 3.95 -12.31
C ALA A 19 -3.20 2.55 -11.79
N PRO A 20 -4.07 2.43 -10.76
CA PRO A 20 -4.47 1.12 -10.21
C PRO A 20 -5.01 0.14 -11.25
N GLU A 21 -5.78 0.63 -12.21
CA GLU A 21 -6.37 -0.15 -13.32
C GLU A 21 -5.35 -0.66 -14.35
N HIS A 22 -4.09 -0.22 -14.26
CA HIS A 22 -3.01 -0.56 -15.19
C HIS A 22 -1.78 -1.17 -14.50
N THR A 23 -1.81 -1.38 -13.18
CA THR A 23 -0.63 -1.79 -12.41
C THR A 23 -0.91 -3.00 -11.54
N GLU A 24 0.06 -3.91 -11.45
CA GLU A 24 -0.03 -5.13 -10.65
C GLU A 24 1.22 -5.40 -9.83
N GLY A 25 1.18 -6.42 -8.96
CA GLY A 25 2.33 -6.86 -8.17
C GLY A 25 2.99 -5.74 -7.37
N TYR A 26 4.21 -5.34 -7.77
CA TYR A 26 5.04 -4.33 -7.10
C TYR A 26 4.99 -2.95 -7.77
N GLU A 27 4.21 -2.77 -8.84
CA GLU A 27 4.13 -1.50 -9.56
C GLU A 27 3.36 -0.46 -8.75
N GLY A 28 3.98 0.69 -8.50
CA GLY A 28 3.35 1.83 -7.83
C GLY A 28 2.50 2.68 -8.78
N PHE A 29 1.65 3.55 -8.22
CA PHE A 29 0.69 4.34 -8.98
C PHE A 29 0.35 5.68 -8.32
N TYR A 30 -0.29 6.54 -9.12
CA TYR A 30 -1.10 7.68 -8.68
C TYR A 30 -2.57 7.33 -8.86
N HIS A 31 -3.41 7.64 -7.89
CA HIS A 31 -4.85 7.38 -8.02
C HIS A 31 -5.65 8.61 -7.61
N LEU A 32 -6.41 9.16 -8.57
CA LEU A 32 -7.38 10.21 -8.34
C LEU A 32 -8.64 9.61 -7.69
N LEU A 33 -8.83 9.87 -6.41
CA LEU A 33 -9.98 9.39 -5.62
C LEU A 33 -11.22 10.24 -5.86
N SER A 34 -11.05 11.55 -5.94
CA SER A 34 -12.16 12.47 -6.19
C SER A 34 -11.70 13.74 -6.89
N PHE A 35 -12.59 14.26 -7.73
CA PHE A 35 -12.43 15.48 -8.48
C PHE A 35 -13.72 16.28 -8.32
N GLN A 36 -13.67 17.40 -7.61
CA GLN A 36 -14.85 18.22 -7.32
C GLN A 36 -14.52 19.69 -7.52
N GLY A 37 -15.34 20.41 -8.28
CA GLY A 37 -15.08 21.82 -8.52
C GLY A 37 -15.99 22.45 -9.56
N ASN A 38 -15.79 23.75 -9.75
CA ASN A 38 -16.45 24.59 -10.73
C ASN A 38 -15.41 25.54 -11.38
N VAL A 39 -15.88 26.60 -12.05
CA VAL A 39 -14.99 27.56 -12.72
C VAL A 39 -14.05 28.29 -11.74
N GLU A 40 -14.52 28.55 -10.52
CA GLU A 40 -13.84 29.33 -9.49
C GLU A 40 -12.79 28.49 -8.72
N GLU A 41 -13.19 27.31 -8.22
CA GLU A 41 -12.34 26.46 -7.40
C GLU A 41 -12.52 24.98 -7.76
N THR A 42 -11.44 24.19 -7.69
CA THR A 42 -11.45 22.75 -7.92
C THR A 42 -10.48 22.06 -6.97
N MET A 43 -10.95 21.00 -6.31
CA MET A 43 -10.20 20.18 -5.38
C MET A 43 -10.05 18.76 -5.94
N LEU A 44 -8.83 18.25 -5.90
CA LEU A 44 -8.50 16.89 -6.31
C LEU A 44 -7.90 16.16 -5.11
N HIS A 45 -8.39 14.96 -4.85
CA HIS A 45 -7.81 14.09 -3.83
C HIS A 45 -7.11 12.92 -4.51
N TYR A 46 -5.82 12.75 -4.20
CA TYR A 46 -5.00 11.66 -4.71
C TYR A 46 -4.49 10.78 -3.57
N ILE A 47 -4.20 9.52 -3.91
CA ILE A 47 -3.24 8.70 -3.17
C ILE A 47 -2.06 8.33 -4.05
N ILE A 48 -0.88 8.24 -3.43
CA ILE A 48 0.36 7.77 -4.03
C ILE A 48 0.71 6.45 -3.35
N ARG A 49 1.07 5.44 -4.14
CA ARG A 49 1.52 4.13 -3.63
C ARG A 49 2.78 3.71 -4.37
N ASP A 50 3.78 3.27 -3.63
CA ASP A 50 4.94 2.59 -4.18
C ASP A 50 5.57 1.69 -3.10
N PHE A 51 6.10 0.55 -3.50
CA PHE A 51 6.80 -0.37 -2.59
C PHE A 51 8.23 0.08 -2.32
N ASP A 52 8.85 0.79 -3.28
CA ASP A 52 10.20 1.32 -3.17
C ASP A 52 10.20 2.74 -2.62
N ARG A 53 11.03 2.99 -1.61
CA ARG A 53 11.06 4.29 -0.93
C ARG A 53 11.53 5.42 -1.86
N LYS A 54 12.49 5.16 -2.75
CA LYS A 54 13.00 6.18 -3.66
C LYS A 54 11.97 6.54 -4.71
N GLN A 55 11.30 5.53 -5.28
CA GLN A 55 10.22 5.75 -6.24
C GLN A 55 9.03 6.45 -5.58
N PHE A 56 8.68 6.10 -4.33
CA PHE A 56 7.65 6.81 -3.56
C PHE A 56 7.95 8.31 -3.42
N GLU A 57 9.16 8.68 -3.00
CA GLU A 57 9.55 10.10 -2.91
C GLU A 57 9.62 10.76 -4.29
N ALA A 58 10.09 10.05 -5.32
CA ALA A 58 10.12 10.56 -6.70
C ALA A 58 8.71 10.91 -7.21
N ARG A 59 7.69 10.11 -6.85
CA ARG A 59 6.29 10.38 -7.20
C ARG A 59 5.74 11.63 -6.51
N LYS A 60 6.06 11.84 -5.23
CA LYS A 60 5.71 13.09 -4.53
C LYS A 60 6.37 14.29 -5.20
N ALA A 61 7.67 14.18 -5.49
CA ALA A 61 8.43 15.21 -6.18
C ALA A 61 7.84 15.53 -7.55
N LYS A 62 7.37 14.52 -8.29
CA LYS A 62 6.69 14.71 -9.58
C LYS A 62 5.41 15.54 -9.45
N MET A 63 4.56 15.23 -8.48
CA MET A 63 3.34 16.01 -8.24
C MET A 63 3.66 17.46 -7.84
N GLN A 64 4.68 17.66 -7.01
CA GLN A 64 5.15 19.00 -6.63
C GLN A 64 5.74 19.75 -7.83
N GLU A 65 6.50 19.08 -8.69
CA GLU A 65 7.08 19.65 -9.92
C GLU A 65 5.98 20.12 -10.87
N ILE A 66 4.95 19.30 -11.09
CA ILE A 66 3.79 19.67 -11.93
C ILE A 66 3.07 20.87 -11.33
N ALA A 67 2.82 20.86 -10.01
CA ALA A 67 2.18 21.99 -9.32
C ALA A 67 3.00 23.28 -9.48
N ALA A 68 4.32 23.22 -9.30
CA ALA A 68 5.22 24.37 -9.44
C ALA A 68 5.20 24.95 -10.87
N LYS A 69 5.22 24.09 -11.90
CA LYS A 69 5.11 24.53 -13.31
C LYS A 69 3.78 25.25 -13.57
N LEU A 70 2.68 24.73 -13.04
CA LEU A 70 1.38 25.36 -13.20
C LEU A 70 1.27 26.65 -12.38
N GLN A 71 1.93 26.74 -11.22
CA GLN A 71 2.04 27.97 -10.43
C GLN A 71 2.80 29.06 -11.18
N GLU A 72 3.89 28.72 -11.88
CA GLU A 72 4.61 29.67 -12.73
C GLU A 72 3.73 30.18 -13.89
N LYS A 73 2.95 29.28 -14.50
CA LYS A 73 2.06 29.59 -15.63
C LYS A 73 0.83 30.40 -15.23
N TYR A 74 0.19 30.06 -14.11
CA TYR A 74 -1.12 30.58 -13.74
C TYR A 74 -1.10 31.49 -12.49
N GLY A 75 0.02 31.58 -11.78
CA GLY A 75 0.19 32.38 -10.57
C GLY A 75 0.31 31.51 -9.30
N LYS A 76 1.32 31.79 -8.48
CA LYS A 76 1.71 30.99 -7.30
C LYS A 76 0.59 30.76 -6.30
N GLU A 77 -0.26 31.76 -6.07
CA GLU A 77 -1.33 31.70 -5.06
C GLU A 77 -2.57 30.94 -5.54
N ARG A 78 -2.66 30.57 -6.83
CA ARG A 78 -3.87 29.94 -7.40
C ARG A 78 -3.88 28.42 -7.32
N ILE A 79 -2.77 27.82 -6.96
CA ILE A 79 -2.61 26.36 -6.91
C ILE A 79 -1.90 26.03 -5.61
N ALA A 80 -2.55 25.21 -4.79
CA ALA A 80 -1.98 24.66 -3.57
C ALA A 80 -1.90 23.14 -3.68
N ILE A 81 -0.84 22.56 -3.13
CA ILE A 81 -0.67 21.12 -3.03
C ILE A 81 -0.24 20.78 -1.60
N GLU A 82 -0.93 19.81 -1.01
CA GLU A 82 -0.61 19.27 0.31
C GLU A 82 -0.39 17.76 0.16
N ILE A 83 0.77 17.28 0.62
CA ILE A 83 1.12 15.85 0.60
C ILE A 83 1.44 15.42 2.02
N LYS A 84 0.76 14.38 2.49
CA LYS A 84 0.96 13.78 3.82
C LYS A 84 1.23 12.30 3.66
N ASP A 85 2.26 11.82 4.35
CA ASP A 85 2.56 10.39 4.40
C ASP A 85 1.52 9.68 5.27
N GLN A 86 0.96 8.58 4.75
CA GLN A 86 -0.10 7.81 5.42
C GLN A 86 0.45 6.61 6.18
N TYR A 87 1.24 5.79 5.50
CA TYR A 87 1.94 4.63 6.04
C TYR A 87 3.09 4.27 5.10
N TYR A 88 3.97 3.38 5.54
CA TYR A 88 5.15 2.96 4.80
C TYR A 88 5.20 1.43 4.67
N ASN A 89 6.06 0.94 3.77
CA ASN A 89 6.26 -0.48 3.57
C ASN A 89 6.97 -1.10 4.78
N MET A 90 6.31 -2.06 5.44
CA MET A 90 6.84 -2.71 6.64
C MET A 90 8.10 -3.53 6.43
N LYS A 91 8.48 -3.81 5.17
CA LYS A 91 9.71 -4.55 4.84
C LYS A 91 10.94 -3.98 5.55
N GLU A 92 11.09 -2.66 5.61
CA GLU A 92 12.20 -1.99 6.30
C GLU A 92 12.28 -2.33 7.80
N LYS A 93 11.14 -2.67 8.42
CA LYS A 93 11.03 -3.01 9.85
C LYS A 93 11.12 -4.51 10.09
N ILE A 94 10.85 -5.32 9.07
CA ILE A 94 10.92 -6.78 9.11
C ILE A 94 12.33 -7.28 8.79
N GLU A 95 13.05 -6.65 7.86
CA GLU A 95 14.41 -7.07 7.46
C GLU A 95 15.39 -7.26 8.63
N PRO A 96 15.43 -6.38 9.66
CA PRO A 96 16.33 -6.55 10.79
C PRO A 96 15.98 -7.72 11.72
N VAL A 97 14.73 -8.20 11.69
CA VAL A 97 14.20 -9.30 12.52
C VAL A 97 13.60 -10.40 11.65
N ARG A 98 14.29 -10.73 10.54
CA ARG A 98 13.80 -11.61 9.50
C ARG A 98 13.39 -13.00 10.03
N GLU A 99 13.94 -13.41 11.17
CA GLU A 99 13.56 -14.64 11.86
C GLU A 99 12.04 -14.78 12.07
N VAL A 100 11.30 -13.68 12.26
CA VAL A 100 9.84 -13.73 12.42
C VAL A 100 9.12 -14.24 11.15
N VAL A 101 9.67 -13.93 9.98
CA VAL A 101 9.15 -14.41 8.69
C VAL A 101 9.66 -15.81 8.40
N ASP A 102 10.94 -16.08 8.68
CA ASP A 102 11.55 -17.39 8.42
C ASP A 102 10.89 -18.49 9.27
N ILE A 103 10.57 -18.22 10.54
CA ILE A 103 9.82 -19.16 11.41
C ILE A 103 8.41 -19.41 10.88
N ALA A 104 7.69 -18.37 10.44
CA ALA A 104 6.36 -18.53 9.86
C ALA A 104 6.40 -19.36 8.56
N TYR A 105 7.44 -19.17 7.74
CA TYR A 105 7.68 -19.94 6.53
C TYR A 105 7.96 -21.41 6.85
N GLU A 106 8.84 -21.68 7.81
CA GLU A 106 9.17 -23.04 8.28
C GLU A 106 7.96 -23.76 8.87
N ALA A 107 7.16 -23.07 9.70
CA ALA A 107 5.93 -23.62 10.27
C ALA A 107 4.95 -24.11 9.19
N MET A 108 4.76 -23.32 8.13
CA MET A 108 3.92 -23.74 7.00
C MET A 108 4.51 -24.98 6.30
N LYS A 109 5.83 -25.02 6.07
CA LYS A 109 6.48 -26.17 5.43
C LYS A 109 6.37 -27.45 6.26
N ASN A 110 6.56 -27.39 7.58
CA ASN A 110 6.40 -28.53 8.49
C ASN A 110 4.99 -29.15 8.43
N LEU A 111 3.99 -28.31 8.18
CA LEU A 111 2.59 -28.70 8.07
C LEU A 111 2.16 -29.07 6.63
N ASN A 112 3.11 -29.22 5.70
CA ASN A 112 2.85 -29.48 4.28
C ASN A 112 1.97 -28.41 3.60
N ILE A 113 2.10 -27.16 4.04
CA ILE A 113 1.46 -25.99 3.43
C ILE A 113 2.51 -25.29 2.59
N GLU A 114 2.21 -25.05 1.30
CA GLU A 114 3.09 -24.26 0.43
C GLU A 114 2.95 -22.77 0.78
N PRO A 115 4.02 -22.10 1.27
CA PRO A 115 3.95 -20.69 1.61
C PRO A 115 3.82 -19.84 0.35
N LYS A 116 2.81 -18.96 0.32
CA LYS A 116 2.60 -18.00 -0.78
C LYS A 116 2.92 -16.60 -0.31
N ILE A 117 4.08 -16.08 -0.73
CA ILE A 117 4.50 -14.72 -0.40
C ILE A 117 3.89 -13.78 -1.44
N SER A 118 2.97 -12.92 -1.01
CA SER A 118 2.32 -11.91 -1.86
C SER A 118 2.48 -10.52 -1.27
N PRO A 119 2.78 -9.50 -2.08
CA PRO A 119 2.83 -8.13 -1.60
C PRO A 119 1.42 -7.63 -1.25
N ILE A 120 1.31 -6.87 -0.17
CA ILE A 120 0.07 -6.19 0.16
C ILE A 120 0.06 -4.84 -0.57
N ARG A 121 -0.80 -4.69 -1.58
CA ARG A 121 -0.98 -3.44 -2.36
C ARG A 121 -1.83 -2.41 -1.59
N GLY A 122 -1.53 -2.22 -0.31
CA GLY A 122 -2.34 -1.46 0.65
C GLY A 122 -1.66 -1.33 2.00
N GLY A 123 -2.37 -0.73 2.96
CA GLY A 123 -1.93 -0.65 4.35
C GLY A 123 -2.64 -1.68 5.20
N THR A 124 -1.95 -2.20 6.21
CA THR A 124 -2.54 -3.05 7.26
C THR A 124 -2.16 -2.52 8.63
N ASP A 125 -2.91 -2.91 9.66
CA ASP A 125 -2.52 -2.63 11.05
C ASP A 125 -1.13 -3.19 11.35
N GLY A 126 -0.80 -4.39 10.84
CA GLY A 126 0.54 -4.98 10.97
C GLY A 126 1.65 -4.11 10.38
N SER A 127 1.39 -3.41 9.26
CA SER A 127 2.35 -2.47 8.68
C SER A 127 2.58 -1.25 9.56
N GLN A 128 1.52 -0.71 10.19
CA GLN A 128 1.64 0.42 11.11
C GLN A 128 2.32 0.02 12.42
N LEU A 129 1.90 -1.11 13.02
CA LEU A 129 2.51 -1.67 14.23
C LEU A 129 4.01 -1.91 14.05
N SER A 130 4.42 -2.36 12.86
CA SER A 130 5.84 -2.55 12.54
C SER A 130 6.63 -1.23 12.62
N TYR A 131 6.03 -0.12 12.20
CA TYR A 131 6.64 1.21 12.36
C TYR A 131 6.57 1.74 13.80
N MET A 132 5.63 1.24 14.61
CA MET A 132 5.53 1.52 16.05
C MET A 132 6.48 0.66 16.91
N GLY A 133 7.32 -0.19 16.29
CA GLY A 133 8.31 -1.02 16.99
C GLY A 133 7.86 -2.46 17.25
N LEU A 134 6.75 -2.91 16.67
CA LEU A 134 6.27 -4.30 16.75
C LEU A 134 6.18 -4.92 15.35
N PRO A 135 7.28 -5.52 14.81
CA PRO A 135 7.29 -6.13 13.48
C PRO A 135 6.25 -7.26 13.37
N THR A 136 5.22 -7.05 12.54
CA THR A 136 3.98 -7.86 12.56
C THR A 136 3.62 -8.35 11.14
N PRO A 137 4.21 -9.46 10.65
CA PRO A 137 3.80 -10.06 9.38
C PRO A 137 2.36 -10.57 9.45
N ASN A 138 1.71 -10.70 8.30
CA ASN A 138 0.34 -11.22 8.20
C ASN A 138 0.34 -12.70 7.80
N ILE A 139 -0.57 -13.48 8.37
CA ILE A 139 -0.76 -14.92 8.09
C ILE A 139 -2.14 -15.13 7.47
N PHE A 140 -2.30 -16.17 6.65
CA PHE A 140 -3.57 -16.49 6.02
C PHE A 140 -4.64 -16.90 7.06
N THR A 141 -5.90 -16.68 6.71
CA THR A 141 -7.07 -17.12 7.50
C THR A 141 -7.88 -18.21 6.79
N GLY A 142 -7.73 -18.34 5.46
CA GLY A 142 -8.54 -19.21 4.61
C GLY A 142 -9.83 -18.57 4.08
N GLY A 143 -10.04 -17.28 4.38
CA GLY A 143 -11.15 -16.49 3.84
C GLY A 143 -10.88 -15.99 2.41
N GLU A 144 -11.96 -15.78 1.67
CA GLU A 144 -11.96 -15.39 0.26
C GLU A 144 -13.05 -14.31 0.03
N ASN A 145 -12.87 -13.50 -1.02
CA ASN A 145 -13.84 -12.47 -1.45
C ASN A 145 -14.23 -11.44 -0.35
N PHE A 146 -13.27 -11.02 0.47
CA PHE A 146 -13.49 -10.02 1.53
C PHE A 146 -14.22 -8.75 1.03
N HIS A 147 -15.03 -8.14 1.90
CA HIS A 147 -15.74 -6.88 1.65
C HIS A 147 -16.87 -6.97 0.61
N GLY A 148 -17.53 -8.13 0.51
CA GLY A 148 -18.64 -8.30 -0.43
C GLY A 148 -19.63 -9.37 -0.02
N ARG A 149 -20.79 -9.36 -0.67
CA ARG A 149 -21.86 -10.37 -0.46
C ARG A 149 -21.45 -11.82 -0.80
N TYR A 150 -20.31 -11.99 -1.45
CA TYR A 150 -19.76 -13.29 -1.84
C TYR A 150 -18.59 -13.72 -0.95
N GLU A 151 -18.37 -13.04 0.17
CA GLU A 151 -17.37 -13.39 1.18
C GLU A 151 -17.68 -14.77 1.78
N TYR A 152 -16.67 -15.63 1.87
CA TYR A 152 -16.79 -16.96 2.48
C TYR A 152 -15.45 -17.43 3.07
N ILE A 153 -15.49 -18.49 3.87
CA ILE A 153 -14.30 -19.08 4.49
C ILE A 153 -14.39 -20.61 4.52
N SER A 154 -13.26 -21.29 4.31
CA SER A 154 -13.15 -22.74 4.46
C SER A 154 -12.73 -23.11 5.88
N VAL A 155 -13.52 -23.95 6.56
CA VAL A 155 -13.21 -24.47 7.90
C VAL A 155 -11.92 -25.29 7.88
N ASP A 156 -11.66 -26.06 6.82
CA ASP A 156 -10.42 -26.83 6.67
C ASP A 156 -9.19 -25.90 6.65
N ASN A 157 -9.31 -24.74 5.99
CA ASN A 157 -8.23 -23.76 5.98
C ASN A 157 -8.10 -23.02 7.31
N MET A 158 -9.18 -22.80 8.05
CA MET A 158 -9.12 -22.26 9.42
C MET A 158 -8.32 -23.18 10.34
N ILE A 159 -8.56 -24.51 10.26
CA ILE A 159 -7.80 -25.51 11.03
C ILE A 159 -6.31 -25.43 10.67
N LYS A 160 -5.97 -25.28 9.39
CA LYS A 160 -4.58 -25.08 8.96
C LYS A 160 -3.97 -23.81 9.55
N ALA A 161 -4.68 -22.69 9.54
CA ALA A 161 -4.21 -21.45 10.14
C ALA A 161 -3.95 -21.61 11.65
N THR A 162 -4.85 -22.30 12.38
CA THR A 162 -4.65 -22.64 13.80
C THR A 162 -3.38 -23.47 14.01
N ASN A 163 -3.17 -24.51 13.20
CA ASN A 163 -1.98 -25.35 13.31
C ASN A 163 -0.69 -24.56 13.03
N VAL A 164 -0.72 -23.64 12.06
CA VAL A 164 0.42 -22.75 11.78
C VAL A 164 0.75 -21.88 12.98
N ILE A 165 -0.24 -21.29 13.66
CA ILE A 165 -0.01 -20.50 14.89
C ILE A 165 0.66 -21.36 15.97
N ILE A 166 0.17 -22.57 16.20
CA ILE A 166 0.75 -23.50 17.19
C ILE A 166 2.19 -23.86 16.83
N GLU A 167 2.46 -24.14 15.56
CA GLU A 167 3.79 -24.52 15.09
C GLU A 167 4.80 -23.35 15.19
N ILE A 168 4.37 -22.12 14.88
CA ILE A 168 5.18 -20.92 15.08
C ILE A 168 5.63 -20.81 16.55
N ILE A 169 4.70 -20.97 17.50
CA ILE A 169 4.99 -20.89 18.93
C ILE A 169 6.04 -21.93 19.34
N LYS A 170 5.89 -23.18 18.86
CA LYS A 170 6.86 -24.26 19.13
C LYS A 170 8.24 -23.96 18.55
N LEU A 171 8.30 -23.48 17.31
CA LEU A 171 9.57 -23.18 16.63
C LEU A 171 10.32 -22.03 17.30
N PHE A 172 9.61 -21.02 17.83
CA PHE A 172 10.24 -19.98 18.63
C PHE A 172 10.87 -20.53 19.91
N GLU A 173 10.18 -21.43 20.62
CA GLU A 173 10.72 -22.04 21.84
C GLU A 173 11.91 -22.98 21.56
N GLN A 174 11.84 -23.77 20.49
CA GLN A 174 12.91 -24.69 20.10
C GLN A 174 14.20 -24.00 19.66
N LYS A 175 14.13 -22.74 19.20
CA LYS A 175 15.25 -21.96 18.65
C LYS A 175 15.76 -20.87 19.60
N ALA A 176 15.15 -20.73 20.78
CA ALA A 176 15.59 -19.82 21.84
C ALA A 176 16.87 -20.31 22.52
#